data_AF-A0A8T8SDX8-F1
#
_entry.id   AF-A0A8T8SDX8-F1
#
_cell.length_a   1.000
_cell.length_b   1.000
_cell.length_c   1.000
_cell.angle_alpha   90.00
_cell.angle_beta   90.00
_cell.angle_gamma   90.00
#
_symmetry.space_group_name_H-M   'P 1'
#
loop_
_entity.id
_entity.type
_entity.pdbx_description
1 polymer ?
#
loop_
_entity_poly.entity_id
_entity_poly.type
_entity_poly.pdbx_seq_one_letter_code
_entity_poly.pdbx_strand_id
1 'polypeptide(L)'
;MAVLRTSSNGYEPVHLYLHEPLALKDGRAVLPELCFTDDADQLCGRGTVLRMRDGGDASAIVHVLPKQETNFAVKDVTTSSVLAERLRGRMLEGPDGSVKSTENPLRKLAKGKRMISVPLLVWEDDWMTTMGMSQYPHTSVLFSNALLDRTELDRRSAAVRFYATSAAAQPEELLEAFVEELNDLHAHPFWSWDCVEKDIVLVRPWMLAMLGDSVMLAKLSASIGVQGSRPCRICDWGGNQAFKHASDGIRAALQEGQLRTIEVIVEELGSQLDLAHDDDASGLMAHWTNTGIKDSATTEACTILLEENDKLKGKVARAPGQAANRLTDVEVQTKLGELRTALKAKQWYSPLLTITGFGGLEHTALDILHVASLGPGKYLAALTVDILGPAALDQLRVRLESLSTTAITDSEAYPAAAMIRRLKTLNGKQVKALAQLMPFALAPHCGDV
;
A
#
# COMPACT_ATOMS: atom_id res chain seq x y z
N MET A 1 3.67 4.40 20.65
CA MET A 1 4.02 5.15 21.87
C MET A 1 3.35 4.46 23.05
N ALA A 2 4.09 4.18 24.11
CA ALA A 2 3.56 3.64 25.37
C ALA A 2 3.66 4.71 26.47
N VAL A 3 2.75 4.70 27.45
CA VAL A 3 2.77 5.67 28.56
C VAL A 3 3.15 4.97 29.85
N LEU A 4 4.21 5.44 30.49
CA LEU A 4 4.55 5.09 31.86
C LEU A 4 3.96 6.12 32.80
N ARG A 5 3.03 5.68 33.65
CA ARG A 5 2.60 6.43 34.82
C ARG A 5 3.43 5.95 36.00
N THR A 6 4.35 6.79 36.50
CA THR A 6 5.05 6.50 37.75
C THR A 6 4.05 6.68 38.89
N SER A 7 3.87 5.65 39.70
CA SER A 7 2.96 5.72 40.85
C SER A 7 3.46 6.76 41.85
N SER A 8 2.55 7.67 42.22
CA SER A 8 2.57 8.45 43.47
C SER A 8 3.83 9.26 43.77
N ASN A 9 4.09 10.36 43.03
CA ASN A 9 4.88 11.51 43.54
C ASN A 9 4.83 12.80 42.67
N GLY A 10 3.69 13.15 42.07
CA GLY A 10 3.53 14.47 41.42
C GLY A 10 4.44 14.75 40.21
N TYR A 11 5.08 13.73 39.65
CA TYR A 11 5.84 13.84 38.40
C TYR A 11 4.91 13.67 37.19
N GLU A 12 5.20 14.43 36.12
CA GLU A 12 4.53 14.30 34.83
C GLU A 12 4.67 12.88 34.26
N PRO A 13 3.64 12.34 33.57
CA PRO A 13 3.70 11.04 32.93
C PRO A 13 4.86 10.97 31.93
N VAL A 14 5.59 9.84 31.91
CA VAL A 14 6.69 9.65 30.96
C VAL A 14 6.19 8.92 29.74
N HIS A 15 6.31 9.55 28.58
CA HIS A 15 5.99 8.95 27.28
C HIS A 15 7.20 8.20 26.72
N LEU A 16 6.97 6.94 26.34
CA LEU A 16 7.94 6.07 25.68
C LEU A 16 7.74 6.08 24.17
N TYR A 17 8.83 6.30 23.44
CA TYR A 17 8.86 6.29 21.99
C TYR A 17 9.64 5.07 21.50
N LEU A 18 9.21 4.54 20.35
CA LEU A 18 9.99 3.53 19.65
C LEU A 18 11.31 4.17 19.18
N HIS A 19 12.35 3.34 19.10
CA HIS A 19 13.71 3.72 18.72
C HIS A 19 14.37 4.78 19.64
N GLU A 20 13.89 4.94 20.88
CA GLU A 20 14.61 5.63 21.94
C GLU A 20 15.13 4.62 22.98
N PRO A 21 16.40 4.69 23.41
CA PRO A 21 16.92 3.77 24.42
C PRO A 21 16.15 3.82 25.73
N LEU A 22 15.80 2.65 26.25
CA LEU A 22 15.15 2.46 27.54
C LEU A 22 16.08 1.72 28.48
N ALA A 23 16.17 2.16 29.73
CA ALA A 23 16.80 1.40 30.81
C ALA A 23 15.75 0.54 31.51
N LEU A 24 16.11 -0.70 31.81
CA LEU A 24 15.29 -1.64 32.58
C LEU A 24 15.79 -1.72 34.03
N LYS A 25 14.89 -2.09 34.95
CA LYS A 25 15.19 -2.26 36.38
C LYS A 25 16.24 -3.33 36.67
N ASP A 26 16.40 -4.30 35.77
CA ASP A 26 17.40 -5.36 35.85
C ASP A 26 18.81 -4.94 35.36
N GLY A 27 18.99 -3.66 35.00
CA GLY A 27 20.26 -3.11 34.56
C GLY A 27 20.56 -3.28 33.07
N ARG A 28 19.61 -3.81 32.27
CA ARG A 28 19.74 -3.86 30.81
C ARG A 28 19.30 -2.54 30.16
N ALA A 29 19.88 -2.24 29.00
CA ALA A 29 19.42 -1.18 28.10
C ALA A 29 18.86 -1.82 26.82
N VAL A 30 17.74 -1.30 26.32
CA VAL A 30 17.06 -1.83 25.13
C VAL A 30 16.65 -0.70 24.20
N LEU A 31 16.67 -0.96 22.90
CA LEU A 31 16.12 -0.09 21.87
C LEU A 31 14.77 -0.68 21.43
N PRO A 32 13.63 -0.12 21.85
CA PRO A 32 12.31 -0.66 21.57
C PRO A 32 11.96 -0.50 20.08
N GLU A 33 11.47 -1.57 19.47
CA GLU A 33 11.06 -1.63 18.06
C GLU A 33 9.57 -1.92 17.92
N LEU A 34 8.98 -2.59 18.91
CA LEU A 34 7.56 -2.93 18.94
C LEU A 34 7.01 -2.81 20.36
N CYS A 35 5.76 -2.36 20.49
CA CYS A 35 4.96 -2.51 21.69
C CYS A 35 3.78 -3.43 21.38
N PHE A 36 3.45 -4.32 22.31
CA PHE A 36 2.34 -5.28 22.17
C PHE A 36 1.73 -5.57 23.54
N THR A 37 0.52 -6.11 23.54
CA THR A 37 -0.12 -6.65 24.75
C THR A 37 0.05 -8.16 24.73
N ASP A 38 0.50 -8.75 25.83
CA ASP A 38 0.63 -10.20 25.94
C ASP A 38 -0.69 -10.88 26.34
N ASP A 39 -0.68 -12.22 26.43
CA ASP A 39 -1.86 -13.02 26.79
C ASP A 39 -2.40 -12.71 28.20
N ALA A 40 -1.61 -12.03 29.05
CA ALA A 40 -1.99 -11.61 30.39
C ALA A 40 -2.46 -10.15 30.44
N ASP A 41 -2.75 -9.55 29.29
CA ASP A 41 -3.17 -8.16 29.11
C ASP A 41 -2.14 -7.14 29.64
N GLN A 42 -0.85 -7.52 29.68
CA GLN A 42 0.23 -6.64 30.08
C GLN A 42 0.87 -5.97 28.88
N LEU A 43 1.10 -4.66 29.01
CA LEU A 43 1.83 -3.90 28.00
C LEU A 43 3.32 -4.26 28.05
N CYS A 44 3.79 -4.84 26.96
CA CYS A 44 5.14 -5.32 26.75
C CYS A 44 5.79 -4.60 25.56
N GLY A 45 7.11 -4.66 25.50
CA GLY A 45 7.90 -4.21 24.37
C GLY A 45 8.83 -5.31 23.88
N ARG A 46 9.18 -5.26 22.59
CA ARG A 46 10.27 -6.01 22.00
C ARG A 46 11.30 -5.03 21.46
N GLY A 47 12.57 -5.33 21.68
CA GLY A 47 13.64 -4.47 21.19
C GLY A 47 15.01 -5.11 21.28
N THR A 48 15.97 -4.47 20.60
CA THR A 48 17.36 -4.90 20.56
C THR A 48 18.11 -4.48 21.83
N VAL A 49 18.93 -5.37 22.40
CA VAL A 49 19.76 -5.07 23.56
C VAL A 49 20.89 -4.12 23.18
N LEU A 50 21.15 -3.14 24.05
CA LEU A 50 22.16 -2.10 23.87
C LEU A 50 23.36 -2.33 24.79
N ARG A 51 24.56 -1.98 24.31
CA ARG A 51 25.79 -1.97 25.12
C ARG A 51 26.43 -0.59 25.11
N MET A 52 26.76 -0.09 26.29
CA MET A 52 27.55 1.15 26.42
C MET A 52 29.00 0.87 26.04
N ARG A 53 29.61 1.72 25.20
CA ARG A 53 31.07 1.72 25.04
C ARG A 53 31.69 2.37 26.29
N ASP A 54 32.62 1.67 26.94
CA ASP A 54 33.38 2.26 28.04
C ASP A 54 34.47 3.19 27.45
N GLY A 55 34.18 4.49 27.46
CA GLY A 55 35.13 5.56 27.16
C GLY A 55 34.79 6.73 28.07
N GLY A 56 35.78 7.26 28.78
CA GLY A 56 35.64 8.19 29.91
C GLY A 56 35.13 9.60 29.59
N ASP A 57 34.34 9.79 28.53
CA ASP A 57 33.93 11.11 28.07
C ASP A 57 32.44 11.22 27.69
N ALA A 58 31.97 12.46 27.57
CA ALA A 58 30.63 12.83 27.12
C ALA A 58 30.27 12.31 25.70
N SER A 59 31.22 11.68 25.00
CA SER A 59 31.09 11.04 23.68
C SER A 59 30.71 9.55 23.70
N ALA A 60 30.38 8.96 24.85
CA ALA A 60 30.00 7.55 24.93
C ALA A 60 28.84 7.20 23.96
N ILE A 61 29.14 6.33 23.00
CA ILE A 61 28.20 5.85 21.99
C ILE A 61 27.53 4.57 22.50
N VAL A 62 26.23 4.45 22.26
CA VAL A 62 25.44 3.25 22.56
C VAL A 62 25.49 2.32 21.36
N HIS A 63 26.07 1.12 21.54
CA HIS A 63 26.19 0.10 20.50
C HIS A 63 24.94 -0.75 20.45
N VAL A 64 24.32 -0.82 19.27
CA VAL A 64 23.23 -1.76 19.01
C VAL A 64 23.85 -3.14 18.76
N LEU A 65 23.51 -4.13 19.59
CA LEU A 65 24.02 -5.49 19.42
C LEU A 65 23.19 -6.22 18.36
N PRO A 66 23.75 -6.59 17.20
CA PRO A 66 22.99 -7.28 16.17
C PRO A 66 22.47 -8.61 16.71
N LYS A 67 21.19 -8.92 16.44
CA LYS A 67 20.54 -10.21 16.73
C LYS A 67 20.37 -10.57 18.21
N GLN A 68 20.43 -9.61 19.14
CA GLN A 68 20.00 -9.81 20.53
C GLN A 68 18.68 -9.09 20.79
N GLU A 69 17.58 -9.64 20.30
CA GLU A 69 16.25 -9.16 20.65
C GLU A 69 15.82 -9.71 22.02
N THR A 70 15.08 -8.89 22.77
CA THR A 70 14.48 -9.31 24.03
C THR A 70 13.09 -8.69 24.20
N ASN A 71 12.18 -9.45 24.80
CA ASN A 71 10.94 -8.91 25.31
C ASN A 71 11.17 -8.32 26.70
N PHE A 72 10.47 -7.24 27.02
CA PHE A 72 10.49 -6.60 28.33
C PHE A 72 9.09 -6.11 28.69
N ALA A 73 8.73 -6.14 29.97
CA ALA A 73 7.48 -5.53 30.41
C ALA A 73 7.66 -4.02 30.51
N VAL A 74 6.70 -3.23 30.04
CA VAL A 74 6.81 -1.76 30.09
C VAL A 74 6.94 -1.29 31.54
N LYS A 75 6.29 -1.94 32.51
CA LYS A 75 6.42 -1.67 33.96
C LYS A 75 7.85 -1.79 34.51
N ASP A 76 8.75 -2.48 33.81
CA ASP A 76 10.14 -2.68 34.22
C ASP A 76 11.08 -1.61 33.68
N VAL A 77 10.58 -0.71 32.82
CA VAL A 77 11.32 0.47 32.37
C VAL A 77 11.49 1.44 33.53
N THR A 78 12.69 1.99 33.68
CA THR A 78 13.05 2.96 34.70
C THR A 78 13.66 4.21 34.07
N THR A 79 13.27 5.37 34.59
CA THR A 79 13.74 6.69 34.13
C THR A 79 14.69 7.36 35.12
N SER A 80 14.85 6.77 36.31
CA SER A 80 15.59 7.31 37.45
C SER A 80 16.83 6.48 37.83
N SER A 81 17.19 5.47 37.04
CA SER A 81 18.42 4.70 37.28
C SER A 81 19.65 5.42 36.73
N VAL A 82 20.83 5.10 37.28
CA VAL A 82 22.12 5.59 36.74
C VAL A 82 22.27 5.23 35.26
N LEU A 83 21.77 4.06 34.85
CA LEU A 83 21.77 3.64 33.44
C LEU A 83 20.85 4.55 32.60
N ALA A 84 19.65 4.87 33.08
CA ALA A 84 18.73 5.77 32.39
C ALA A 84 19.34 7.15 32.18
N GLU A 85 20.03 7.70 33.20
CA GLU A 85 20.75 8.97 33.08
C GLU A 85 21.90 8.88 32.08
N ARG A 86 22.66 7.78 32.08
CA ARG A 86 23.78 7.57 31.14
C ARG A 86 23.32 7.49 29.68
N LEU A 87 22.11 6.98 29.42
CA LEU A 87 21.54 6.87 28.07
C LEU A 87 21.02 8.20 27.50
N ARG A 88 20.67 9.17 28.35
CA ARG A 88 20.12 10.46 27.89
C ARG A 88 21.13 11.27 27.09
N GLY A 89 20.68 11.83 25.96
CA GLY A 89 21.47 12.75 25.14
C GLY A 89 22.69 12.12 24.46
N ARG A 90 22.75 10.79 24.39
CA ARG A 90 23.83 10.06 23.71
C ARG A 90 23.53 9.86 22.23
N MET A 91 24.51 9.31 21.51
CA MET A 91 24.35 8.86 20.12
C MET A 91 24.30 7.33 20.09
N LEU A 92 23.47 6.78 19.21
CA LEU A 92 23.39 5.36 18.88
C LEU A 92 24.27 5.07 17.68
N GLU A 93 25.14 4.07 17.77
CA GLU A 93 25.87 3.51 16.63
C GLU A 93 25.21 2.19 16.24
N GLY A 94 24.70 2.18 15.01
CA GLY A 94 24.09 1.02 14.39
C GLY A 94 25.12 -0.01 13.96
N PRO A 95 24.70 -1.24 13.64
CA PRO A 95 25.60 -2.31 13.17
C PRO A 95 26.34 -1.98 11.87
N ASP A 96 25.80 -1.04 11.08
CA ASP A 96 26.33 -0.52 9.83
C ASP A 96 27.31 0.65 10.02
N GLY A 97 27.59 1.05 11.28
CA GLY A 97 28.40 2.21 11.62
C GLY A 97 27.64 3.55 11.52
N SER A 98 26.34 3.54 11.22
CA SER A 98 25.54 4.76 11.22
C SER A 98 25.37 5.31 12.63
N VAL A 99 25.51 6.63 12.79
CA VAL A 99 25.37 7.30 14.10
C VAL A 99 24.11 8.15 14.10
N LYS A 100 23.21 7.90 15.06
CA LYS A 100 21.92 8.60 15.18
C LYS A 100 21.71 9.16 16.60
N SER A 101 20.96 10.25 16.71
CA SER A 101 20.53 10.78 18.01
C SER A 101 19.66 9.76 18.77
N THR A 102 19.85 9.66 20.09
CA THR A 102 18.99 8.86 20.97
C THR A 102 17.62 9.49 21.24
N GLU A 103 17.48 10.78 21.00
CA GLU A 103 16.23 11.52 21.19
C GLU A 103 15.36 11.44 19.94
N ASN A 104 14.14 10.91 20.07
CA ASN A 104 13.20 10.80 18.98
C ASN A 104 12.66 12.20 18.62
N PRO A 105 12.67 12.60 17.34
CA PRO A 105 12.14 13.89 16.90
C PRO A 105 10.70 14.17 17.37
N LEU A 106 9.88 13.12 17.47
CA LEU A 106 8.50 13.21 17.93
C LEU A 106 8.38 13.68 19.38
N ARG A 107 9.36 13.38 20.23
CA ARG A 107 9.40 13.87 21.61
C ARG A 107 9.45 15.40 21.66
N LYS A 108 10.20 16.03 20.75
CA LYS A 108 10.30 17.49 20.64
C LYS A 108 8.99 18.11 20.19
N LEU A 109 8.32 17.49 19.20
CA LEU A 109 7.03 17.94 18.70
C LEU A 109 5.94 17.83 19.78
N ALA A 110 5.97 16.76 20.56
CA ALA A 110 4.99 16.48 21.61
C ALA A 110 5.17 17.34 22.87
N LYS A 111 6.30 18.03 23.09
CA LYS A 111 6.51 18.96 24.22
C LYS A 111 6.07 18.41 25.59
N GLY A 112 6.35 17.13 25.84
CA GLY A 112 5.95 16.44 27.09
C GLY A 112 4.51 15.96 27.15
N LYS A 113 3.68 16.23 26.12
CA LYS A 113 2.30 15.73 26.01
C LYS A 113 2.25 14.35 25.37
N ARG A 114 1.07 13.72 25.53
CA ARG A 114 0.73 12.46 24.87
C ARG A 114 0.72 12.65 23.36
N MET A 115 1.18 11.64 22.63
CA MET A 115 1.08 11.56 21.18
C MET A 115 0.35 10.29 20.73
N ILE A 116 -0.53 10.38 19.74
CA ILE A 116 -1.21 9.23 19.15
C ILE A 116 -0.89 9.19 17.66
N SER A 117 -0.36 8.06 17.20
CA SER A 117 -0.21 7.77 15.78
C SER A 117 -1.49 7.09 15.29
N VAL A 118 -2.17 7.69 14.30
CA VAL A 118 -3.46 7.20 13.79
C VAL A 118 -3.24 6.47 12.46
N PRO A 119 -3.26 5.12 12.44
CA PRO A 119 -3.22 4.36 11.19
C PRO A 119 -4.48 4.59 10.35
N LEU A 120 -4.28 4.82 9.06
CA LEU A 120 -5.34 4.99 8.07
C LEU A 120 -5.40 3.78 7.13
N LEU A 121 -6.59 3.22 6.96
CA LEU A 121 -6.92 2.36 5.82
C LEU A 121 -7.40 3.28 4.70
N VAL A 122 -6.70 3.32 3.57
CA VAL A 122 -6.99 4.24 2.47
C VAL A 122 -7.37 3.41 1.25
N TRP A 123 -8.31 3.87 0.44
CA TRP A 123 -8.62 3.23 -0.83
C TRP A 123 -9.16 4.23 -1.83
N GLU A 124 -9.04 3.85 -3.10
CA GLU A 124 -9.73 4.51 -4.19
C GLU A 124 -10.80 3.62 -4.75
N ASP A 125 -11.98 4.20 -4.98
CA ASP A 125 -13.11 3.49 -5.55
C ASP A 125 -13.75 4.32 -6.67
N ASP A 126 -14.11 3.61 -7.73
CA ASP A 126 -14.85 4.15 -8.85
C ASP A 126 -16.34 3.94 -8.58
N TRP A 127 -17.09 5.02 -8.45
CA TRP A 127 -18.53 4.94 -8.29
C TRP A 127 -19.26 5.67 -9.41
N MET A 128 -20.41 5.09 -9.77
CA MET A 128 -21.33 5.65 -10.74
C MET A 128 -22.49 6.28 -9.98
N THR A 129 -22.84 7.53 -10.32
CA THR A 129 -24.08 8.14 -9.84
C THR A 129 -25.28 7.37 -10.38
N THR A 130 -26.31 7.19 -9.54
CA THR A 130 -27.49 6.37 -9.82
C THR A 130 -28.50 6.99 -10.80
N MET A 131 -28.13 8.01 -11.59
CA MET A 131 -29.04 8.66 -12.53
C MET A 131 -28.59 8.48 -13.99
N GLY A 132 -28.93 7.32 -14.56
CA GLY A 132 -29.24 7.18 -15.99
C GLY A 132 -28.14 7.41 -17.04
N MET A 133 -26.94 7.86 -16.68
CA MET A 133 -25.86 8.11 -17.64
C MET A 133 -24.64 7.26 -17.28
N SER A 134 -24.48 6.13 -17.97
CA SER A 134 -23.40 5.15 -17.75
C SER A 134 -22.01 5.63 -18.19
N GLN A 135 -21.75 6.93 -18.26
CA GLN A 135 -20.60 7.49 -18.99
C GLN A 135 -19.69 8.43 -18.18
N TYR A 136 -19.96 8.65 -16.88
CA TYR A 136 -19.12 9.52 -16.04
C TYR A 136 -18.70 8.78 -14.76
N PRO A 137 -17.67 7.91 -14.84
CA PRO A 137 -17.07 7.36 -13.63
C PRO A 137 -16.45 8.51 -12.82
N HIS A 138 -16.79 8.55 -11.53
CA HIS A 138 -16.11 9.40 -10.56
C HIS A 138 -15.20 8.51 -9.72
N THR A 139 -13.94 8.88 -9.61
CA THR A 139 -13.02 8.24 -8.66
C THR A 139 -13.04 9.02 -7.35
N SER A 140 -12.93 8.33 -6.22
CA SER A 140 -12.83 8.97 -4.91
C SER A 140 -11.75 8.35 -4.06
N VAL A 141 -11.03 9.20 -3.34
CA VAL A 141 -10.14 8.80 -2.25
C VAL A 141 -10.97 8.76 -0.97
N LEU A 142 -10.94 7.61 -0.31
CA LEU A 142 -11.69 7.31 0.90
C LEU A 142 -10.71 6.75 1.93
N PHE A 143 -11.02 6.94 3.21
CA PHE A 143 -10.21 6.36 4.27
C PHE A 143 -11.01 6.02 5.53
N SER A 144 -10.40 5.23 6.41
CA SER A 144 -10.95 4.88 7.73
C SER A 144 -9.84 4.88 8.78
N ASN A 145 -10.19 5.25 10.00
CA ASN A 145 -9.30 5.13 11.15
C ASN A 145 -9.19 3.66 11.56
N ALA A 146 -8.01 3.05 11.41
CA ALA A 146 -7.79 1.64 11.71
C ALA A 146 -7.76 1.32 13.22
N LEU A 147 -7.84 2.34 14.10
CA LEU A 147 -8.00 2.16 15.55
C LEU A 147 -9.44 1.90 15.97
N LEU A 148 -10.40 2.05 15.07
CA LEU A 148 -11.78 1.67 15.33
C LEU A 148 -11.89 0.16 15.50
N ASP A 149 -12.73 -0.30 16.43
CA ASP A 149 -13.00 -1.72 16.56
C ASP A 149 -13.72 -2.26 15.30
N ARG A 150 -13.72 -3.59 15.16
CA ARG A 150 -14.30 -4.24 13.97
C ARG A 150 -15.78 -3.87 13.75
N THR A 151 -16.55 -3.74 14.82
CA THR A 151 -17.98 -3.44 14.75
C THR A 151 -18.21 -2.02 14.24
N GLU A 152 -17.40 -1.07 14.69
CA GLU A 152 -17.46 0.31 14.20
C GLU A 152 -16.93 0.43 12.76
N LEU A 153 -15.86 -0.29 12.40
CA LEU A 153 -15.36 -0.34 11.02
C LEU A 153 -16.43 -0.88 10.04
N ASP A 154 -17.22 -1.87 10.46
CA ASP A 154 -18.31 -2.42 9.65
C ASP A 154 -19.50 -1.45 9.49
N ARG A 155 -19.61 -0.43 10.36
CA ARG A 155 -20.60 0.65 10.21
C ARG A 155 -20.12 1.67 9.18
N ARG A 156 -20.39 1.36 7.91
CA ARG A 156 -19.98 2.17 6.73
C ARG A 156 -20.26 3.67 6.86
N SER A 157 -21.38 4.08 7.46
CA SER A 157 -21.75 5.50 7.58
C SER A 157 -20.93 6.29 8.62
N ALA A 158 -20.24 5.62 9.54
CA ALA A 158 -19.48 6.26 10.61
C ALA A 158 -17.96 6.08 10.46
N ALA A 159 -17.52 4.92 9.92
CA ALA A 159 -16.10 4.61 9.75
C ALA A 159 -15.49 5.18 8.48
N VAL A 160 -16.24 5.23 7.38
CA VAL A 160 -15.74 5.73 6.09
C VAL A 160 -15.72 7.25 6.08
N ARG A 161 -14.55 7.81 5.81
CA ARG A 161 -14.32 9.23 5.62
C ARG A 161 -14.03 9.51 4.16
N PHE A 162 -14.57 10.61 3.69
CA PHE A 162 -14.42 11.09 2.34
C PHE A 162 -13.30 12.13 2.30
N TYR A 163 -12.36 11.97 1.38
CA TYR A 163 -11.31 12.96 1.13
C TYR A 163 -11.67 13.84 -0.06
N ALA A 164 -11.68 13.26 -1.26
CA ALA A 164 -11.94 13.97 -2.51
C ALA A 164 -12.57 13.07 -3.56
N THR A 165 -13.27 13.67 -4.53
CA THR A 165 -13.76 13.00 -5.74
C THR A 165 -13.53 13.86 -6.96
N SER A 166 -13.23 13.22 -8.09
CA SER A 166 -13.16 13.89 -9.38
C SER A 166 -13.63 12.98 -10.49
N ALA A 167 -14.26 13.57 -11.51
CA ALA A 167 -14.50 12.91 -12.82
C ALA A 167 -13.44 13.30 -13.86
N ALA A 168 -12.54 14.23 -13.53
CA ALA A 168 -11.52 14.72 -14.45
C ALA A 168 -10.11 14.23 -14.08
N ALA A 169 -9.82 14.18 -12.78
CA ALA A 169 -8.52 13.74 -12.28
C ALA A 169 -8.42 12.22 -12.30
N GLN A 170 -7.26 11.72 -12.72
CA GLN A 170 -6.89 10.32 -12.61
C GLN A 170 -6.72 9.90 -11.14
N PRO A 171 -6.89 8.61 -10.84
CA PRO A 171 -6.59 8.04 -9.52
C PRO A 171 -5.28 8.54 -8.90
N GLU A 172 -4.17 8.44 -9.64
CA GLU A 172 -2.85 8.89 -9.15
C GLU A 172 -2.82 10.39 -8.84
N GLU A 173 -3.48 11.25 -9.62
CA GLU A 173 -3.53 12.71 -9.35
C GLU A 173 -4.35 13.03 -8.09
N LEU A 174 -5.45 12.30 -7.84
CA LEU A 174 -6.23 12.43 -6.61
C LEU A 174 -5.43 11.93 -5.39
N LEU A 175 -4.69 10.83 -5.55
CA LEU A 175 -3.84 10.30 -4.51
C LEU A 175 -2.67 11.22 -4.18
N GLU A 176 -2.11 11.92 -5.18
CA GLU A 176 -1.02 12.88 -5.00
C GLU A 176 -1.42 13.93 -3.96
N ALA A 177 -2.59 14.56 -4.11
CA ALA A 177 -3.09 15.53 -3.14
C ALA A 177 -3.24 14.93 -1.72
N PHE A 178 -3.71 13.69 -1.61
CA PHE A 178 -3.83 13.01 -0.32
C PHE A 178 -2.47 12.69 0.31
N VAL A 179 -1.51 12.24 -0.50
CA VAL A 179 -0.15 11.91 -0.04
C VAL A 179 0.61 13.16 0.37
N GLU A 180 0.48 14.27 -0.35
CA GLU A 180 1.05 15.56 0.03
C GLU A 180 0.55 16.00 1.41
N GLU A 181 -0.77 15.98 1.64
CA GLU A 181 -1.35 16.35 2.94
C GLU A 181 -0.92 15.38 4.04
N LEU A 182 -0.89 14.07 3.76
CA LEU A 182 -0.47 13.08 4.74
C LEU A 182 1.02 13.20 5.09
N ASN A 183 1.87 13.53 4.12
CA ASN A 183 3.29 13.82 4.34
C ASN A 183 3.49 15.11 5.15
N ASP A 184 2.70 16.15 4.90
CA ASP A 184 2.72 17.36 5.71
C ASP A 184 2.28 17.05 7.16
N LEU A 185 1.19 16.32 7.36
CA LEU A 185 0.72 15.89 8.68
C LEU A 185 1.70 14.92 9.38
N HIS A 186 2.50 14.18 8.60
CA HIS A 186 3.57 13.36 9.12
C HIS A 186 4.73 14.23 9.66
N ALA A 187 5.10 15.30 8.97
CA ALA A 187 6.13 16.24 9.40
C ALA A 187 5.65 17.20 10.51
N HIS A 188 4.38 17.61 10.42
CA HIS A 188 3.70 18.60 11.26
C HIS A 188 2.41 18.01 11.86
N PRO A 189 2.52 17.14 12.87
CA PRO A 189 1.36 16.62 13.58
C PRO A 189 0.53 17.74 14.22
N PHE A 190 -0.77 17.51 14.40
CA PHE A 190 -1.71 18.52 14.91
C PHE A 190 -2.17 18.23 16.33
N TRP A 191 -2.55 19.28 17.06
CA TRP A 191 -3.07 19.17 18.42
C TRP A 191 -4.57 18.93 18.42
N SER A 192 -5.02 18.03 19.29
CA SER A 192 -6.44 17.76 19.52
C SER A 192 -6.74 17.63 21.02
N TRP A 193 -7.98 17.85 21.42
CA TRP A 193 -8.43 17.64 22.79
C TRP A 193 -8.90 16.20 22.98
N ASP A 194 -8.28 15.47 23.90
CA ASP A 194 -8.73 14.14 24.31
C ASP A 194 -9.80 14.28 25.41
N CYS A 195 -11.05 13.93 25.08
CA CYS A 195 -12.16 14.04 26.02
C CYS A 195 -12.11 13.02 27.17
N VAL A 196 -11.41 11.90 27.00
CA VAL A 196 -11.27 10.85 28.00
C VAL A 196 -10.18 11.22 29.00
N GLU A 197 -9.00 11.60 28.50
CA GLU A 197 -7.88 12.03 29.36
C GLU A 197 -8.02 13.47 29.88
N LYS A 198 -8.91 14.26 29.27
CA LYS A 198 -9.11 15.69 29.56
C LYS A 198 -7.81 16.50 29.45
N ASP A 199 -7.01 16.22 28.42
CA ASP A 199 -5.78 16.93 28.10
C ASP A 199 -5.60 17.05 26.57
N ILE A 200 -4.70 17.93 26.15
CA ILE A 200 -4.29 18.03 24.76
C ILE A 200 -3.37 16.86 24.38
N VAL A 201 -3.58 16.33 23.19
CA VAL A 201 -2.82 15.22 22.60
C VAL A 201 -2.33 15.62 21.21
N LEU A 202 -1.10 15.24 20.88
CA LEU A 202 -0.55 15.40 19.55
C LEU A 202 -0.97 14.22 18.67
N VAL A 203 -1.61 14.47 17.53
CA VAL A 203 -2.12 13.44 16.62
C VAL A 203 -1.30 13.43 15.34
N ARG A 204 -0.82 12.25 14.95
CA ARG A 204 -0.04 12.04 13.72
C ARG A 204 -0.65 10.91 12.88
N PRO A 205 -1.36 11.21 11.79
CA PRO A 205 -1.85 10.16 10.90
C PRO A 205 -0.71 9.53 10.09
N TRP A 206 -0.92 8.28 9.65
CA TRP A 206 -0.04 7.58 8.71
C TRP A 206 -0.84 6.50 7.98
N MET A 207 -0.43 6.14 6.76
CA MET A 207 -1.13 5.10 5.98
C MET A 207 -0.67 3.72 6.41
N LEU A 208 -1.60 2.93 6.95
CA LEU A 208 -1.37 1.53 7.32
C LEU A 208 -1.45 0.61 6.11
N ALA A 209 -2.45 0.83 5.26
CA ALA A 209 -2.67 0.02 4.08
C ALA A 209 -3.42 0.80 3.00
N MET A 210 -3.06 0.52 1.75
CA MET A 210 -3.85 0.90 0.57
C MET A 210 -4.73 -0.30 0.19
N LEU A 211 -6.04 -0.13 0.20
CA LEU A 211 -7.01 -1.17 -0.15
C LEU A 211 -7.51 -0.92 -1.57
N GLY A 212 -7.90 -1.99 -2.26
CA GLY A 212 -8.50 -1.87 -3.58
C GLY A 212 -8.62 -3.21 -4.29
N ASP A 213 -9.25 -3.19 -5.45
CA ASP A 213 -9.19 -4.32 -6.36
C ASP A 213 -7.80 -4.46 -7.01
N SER A 214 -7.58 -5.53 -7.77
CA SER A 214 -6.28 -5.78 -8.39
C SER A 214 -5.88 -4.73 -9.42
N VAL A 215 -6.84 -4.09 -10.09
CA VAL A 215 -6.56 -3.13 -11.17
C VAL A 215 -6.16 -1.80 -10.57
N MET A 216 -6.93 -1.30 -9.60
CA MET A 216 -6.63 -0.05 -8.89
C MET A 216 -5.29 -0.17 -8.16
N LEU A 217 -5.07 -1.27 -7.42
CA LEU A 217 -3.79 -1.46 -6.73
C LEU A 217 -2.62 -1.61 -7.69
N ALA A 218 -2.78 -2.26 -8.85
CA ALA A 218 -1.70 -2.34 -9.84
C ALA A 218 -1.32 -0.95 -10.37
N LYS A 219 -2.32 -0.12 -10.70
CA LYS A 219 -2.13 1.27 -11.14
C LYS A 219 -1.36 2.09 -10.10
N LEU A 220 -1.86 2.15 -8.87
CA LEU A 220 -1.24 2.91 -7.79
C LEU A 220 0.14 2.38 -7.38
N SER A 221 0.43 1.09 -7.59
CA SER A 221 1.70 0.46 -7.19
C SER A 221 2.76 0.41 -8.29
N ALA A 222 2.59 1.18 -9.38
CA ALA A 222 3.49 1.15 -10.53
C ALA A 222 3.68 -0.24 -11.14
N SER A 223 2.61 -1.03 -11.24
CA SER A 223 2.63 -2.39 -11.78
C SER A 223 1.82 -2.52 -13.06
N ILE A 224 2.41 -3.16 -14.08
CA ILE A 224 1.72 -3.48 -15.33
C ILE A 224 0.74 -4.67 -15.21
N GLY A 225 0.73 -5.34 -14.05
CA GLY A 225 -0.10 -6.51 -13.79
C GLY A 225 0.19 -7.69 -14.74
N VAL A 226 -0.85 -8.45 -15.09
CA VAL A 226 -0.74 -9.73 -15.84
C VAL A 226 -0.13 -9.61 -17.24
N GLN A 227 -0.02 -8.40 -17.78
CA GLN A 227 0.59 -8.13 -19.08
C GLN A 227 2.12 -8.26 -19.05
N GLY A 228 2.75 -8.15 -17.88
CA GLY A 228 4.19 -8.27 -17.71
C GLY A 228 4.69 -9.70 -17.57
N SER A 229 5.99 -9.87 -17.76
CA SER A 229 6.72 -11.07 -17.37
C SER A 229 6.70 -11.25 -15.86
N ARG A 230 6.73 -10.16 -15.09
CA ARG A 230 6.66 -10.15 -13.62
C ARG A 230 5.39 -9.44 -13.12
N PRO A 231 4.25 -10.15 -13.06
CA PRO A 231 2.95 -9.52 -12.87
C PRO A 231 2.60 -9.21 -11.41
N CYS A 232 3.39 -9.69 -10.44
CA CYS A 232 3.13 -9.38 -9.04
C CYS A 232 3.60 -7.95 -8.72
N ARG A 233 2.73 -7.17 -8.06
CA ARG A 233 3.06 -5.82 -7.57
C ARG A 233 3.91 -5.82 -6.30
N ILE A 234 3.83 -6.90 -5.50
CA ILE A 234 4.51 -7.00 -4.19
C ILE A 234 5.91 -7.60 -4.34
N CYS A 235 6.03 -8.66 -5.14
CA CYS A 235 7.29 -9.39 -5.32
C CYS A 235 7.70 -9.50 -6.79
N ASP A 236 8.90 -10.01 -7.01
CA ASP A 236 9.47 -10.17 -8.34
C ASP A 236 8.99 -11.43 -9.09
N TRP A 237 8.08 -12.23 -8.52
CA TRP A 237 7.61 -13.47 -9.15
C TRP A 237 7.17 -13.23 -10.60
N GLY A 238 7.69 -14.08 -11.47
CA GLY A 238 7.40 -14.01 -12.90
C GLY A 238 8.43 -14.73 -13.75
N GLY A 239 8.32 -14.51 -15.05
CA GLY A 239 9.14 -15.12 -16.08
C GLY A 239 8.38 -15.19 -17.39
N ASN A 240 8.88 -15.99 -18.33
CA ASN A 240 8.17 -16.25 -19.57
C ASN A 240 6.86 -17.02 -19.31
N GLN A 241 5.96 -17.01 -20.30
CA GLN A 241 4.65 -17.68 -20.18
C GLN A 241 4.76 -19.18 -19.92
N ALA A 242 5.78 -19.85 -20.49
CA ALA A 242 6.02 -21.27 -20.28
C ALA A 242 6.31 -21.59 -18.81
N PHE A 243 7.16 -20.79 -18.15
CA PHE A 243 7.46 -20.94 -16.73
C PHE A 243 6.21 -20.69 -15.87
N LYS A 244 5.50 -19.59 -16.10
CA LYS A 244 4.30 -19.22 -15.33
C LYS A 244 3.20 -20.29 -15.37
N HIS A 245 3.10 -21.06 -16.46
CA HIS A 245 2.12 -22.14 -16.63
C HIS A 245 2.66 -23.53 -16.23
N ALA A 246 3.97 -23.66 -15.99
CA ALA A 246 4.56 -24.91 -15.54
C ALA A 246 4.31 -25.13 -14.04
N SER A 247 4.38 -26.39 -13.60
CA SER A 247 4.19 -26.77 -12.19
C SER A 247 5.16 -26.04 -11.25
N ASP A 248 6.40 -25.84 -11.68
CA ASP A 248 7.42 -25.13 -10.89
C ASP A 248 7.11 -23.64 -10.76
N GLY A 249 6.60 -22.99 -11.83
CA GLY A 249 6.21 -21.59 -11.76
C GLY A 249 4.99 -21.35 -10.89
N ILE A 250 4.01 -22.27 -10.94
CA ILE A 250 2.85 -22.24 -10.03
C ILE A 250 3.30 -22.45 -8.59
N ARG A 251 4.20 -23.41 -8.32
CA ARG A 251 4.76 -23.64 -7.00
C ARG A 251 5.49 -22.40 -6.46
N ALA A 252 6.29 -21.76 -7.31
CA ALA A 252 6.98 -20.51 -6.97
C ALA A 252 6.00 -19.37 -6.66
N ALA A 253 4.82 -19.34 -7.32
CA ALA A 253 3.78 -18.32 -7.06
C ALA A 253 3.12 -18.49 -5.68
N LEU A 254 3.15 -19.70 -5.12
CA LEU A 254 2.60 -20.02 -3.80
C LEU A 254 3.63 -19.82 -2.67
N GLN A 255 4.84 -19.38 -2.99
CA GLN A 255 5.92 -19.11 -2.05
C GLN A 255 6.19 -17.61 -1.97
N GLU A 256 6.80 -17.18 -0.88
CA GLU A 256 7.28 -15.80 -0.74
C GLU A 256 8.36 -15.51 -1.80
N GLY A 257 8.08 -14.55 -2.68
CA GLY A 257 9.05 -14.05 -3.66
C GLY A 257 9.91 -12.93 -3.09
N GLN A 258 10.92 -12.49 -3.84
CA GLN A 258 11.73 -11.35 -3.43
C GLN A 258 10.87 -10.09 -3.47
N LEU A 259 10.75 -9.39 -2.33
CA LEU A 259 9.95 -8.16 -2.23
C LEU A 259 10.52 -7.07 -3.14
N ARG A 260 9.62 -6.32 -3.78
CA ARG A 260 9.94 -5.09 -4.50
C ARG A 260 9.94 -3.94 -3.52
N THR A 261 11.12 -3.40 -3.23
CA THR A 261 11.21 -2.20 -2.39
C THR A 261 10.86 -0.95 -3.20
N ILE A 262 10.44 0.11 -2.53
CA ILE A 262 10.12 1.39 -3.17
C ILE A 262 11.34 1.93 -3.92
N GLU A 263 12.54 1.80 -3.35
CA GLU A 263 13.79 2.28 -3.93
C GLU A 263 14.08 1.59 -5.27
N VAL A 264 13.94 0.26 -5.32
CA VAL A 264 14.12 -0.52 -6.55
C VAL A 264 13.11 -0.08 -7.61
N ILE A 265 11.85 0.15 -7.23
CA ILE A 265 10.81 0.57 -8.17
C ILE A 265 11.14 1.96 -8.75
N VAL A 266 11.54 2.91 -7.90
CA VAL A 266 11.91 4.26 -8.34
C VAL A 266 13.16 4.25 -9.23
N GLU A 267 14.12 3.37 -8.96
CA GLU A 267 15.30 3.16 -9.82
C GLU A 267 14.92 2.64 -11.22
N GLU A 268 14.03 1.65 -11.28
CA GLU A 268 13.53 1.09 -12.54
C GLU A 268 12.71 2.12 -13.32
N LEU A 269 11.86 2.91 -12.66
CA LEU A 269 11.16 4.04 -13.28
C LEU A 269 12.13 5.12 -13.78
N GLY A 270 13.21 5.38 -13.03
CA GLY A 270 14.27 6.29 -13.45
C GLY A 270 14.97 5.83 -14.72
N SER A 271 15.22 4.52 -14.84
CA SER A 271 15.81 3.90 -16.02
C SER A 271 14.90 4.01 -17.26
N GLN A 272 13.58 4.08 -17.08
CA GLN A 272 12.64 4.33 -18.18
C GLN A 272 12.77 5.73 -18.76
N LEU A 273 13.06 6.74 -17.93
CA LEU A 273 13.36 8.09 -18.40
C LEU A 273 14.67 8.13 -19.19
N ASP A 274 15.65 7.29 -18.83
CA ASP A 274 16.93 7.19 -19.55
C ASP A 274 16.72 6.57 -20.94
N LEU A 275 15.95 5.49 -21.03
CA LEU A 275 15.57 4.88 -22.32
C LEU A 275 14.79 5.86 -23.22
N ALA A 276 13.89 6.65 -22.64
CA ALA A 276 13.14 7.68 -23.37
C ALA A 276 14.04 8.83 -23.84
N HIS A 277 14.96 9.28 -22.99
CA HIS A 277 15.96 10.30 -23.32
C HIS A 277 16.86 9.86 -24.49
N ASP A 278 17.19 8.57 -24.55
CA ASP A 278 18.07 7.99 -25.56
C ASP A 278 17.33 7.62 -26.87
N ASP A 279 16.05 7.96 -27.01
CA ASP A 279 15.18 7.61 -28.16
C ASP A 279 14.93 6.09 -28.33
N ASP A 280 15.10 5.28 -27.27
CA ASP A 280 14.91 3.83 -27.31
C ASP A 280 13.50 3.40 -26.86
N ALA A 281 12.51 3.72 -27.69
CA ALA A 281 11.12 3.32 -27.45
C ALA A 281 10.95 1.77 -27.41
N SER A 282 11.75 1.02 -28.17
CA SER A 282 11.72 -0.45 -28.15
C SER A 282 12.24 -1.02 -26.83
N GLY A 283 13.35 -0.51 -26.33
CA GLY A 283 13.92 -0.86 -25.04
C GLY A 283 12.99 -0.49 -23.91
N LEU A 284 12.31 0.66 -23.98
CA LEU A 284 11.30 1.07 -23.02
C LEU A 284 10.14 0.05 -22.92
N MET A 285 9.57 -0.36 -24.05
CA MET A 285 8.49 -1.36 -24.06
C MET A 285 8.95 -2.74 -23.53
N ALA A 286 10.17 -3.15 -23.91
CA ALA A 286 10.78 -4.37 -23.41
C ALA A 286 11.03 -4.29 -21.89
N HIS A 287 11.50 -3.14 -21.41
CA HIS A 287 11.77 -2.88 -20.01
C HIS A 287 10.48 -3.00 -19.18
N TRP A 288 9.40 -2.32 -19.57
CA TRP A 288 8.07 -2.47 -18.93
C TRP A 288 7.62 -3.92 -18.82
N THR A 289 7.81 -4.68 -19.91
CA THR A 289 7.41 -6.09 -19.95
C THR A 289 8.27 -6.94 -19.02
N ASN A 290 9.59 -6.73 -19.02
CA ASN A 290 10.55 -7.55 -18.29
C ASN A 290 10.53 -7.29 -16.78
N THR A 291 10.47 -6.03 -16.36
CA THR A 291 10.46 -5.63 -14.95
C THR A 291 9.06 -5.74 -14.35
N GLY A 292 8.02 -5.57 -15.18
CA GLY A 292 6.64 -5.46 -14.74
C GLY A 292 6.31 -4.12 -14.05
N ILE A 293 7.24 -3.16 -14.11
CA ILE A 293 7.14 -1.86 -13.44
C ILE A 293 6.76 -0.79 -14.46
N LYS A 294 5.65 -0.09 -14.19
CA LYS A 294 5.13 1.00 -15.02
C LYS A 294 4.06 1.76 -14.24
N ASP A 295 4.16 3.09 -14.18
CA ASP A 295 3.06 3.96 -13.73
C ASP A 295 2.69 5.01 -14.79
N SER A 296 1.60 5.75 -14.54
CA SER A 296 1.09 6.70 -15.51
C SER A 296 1.95 7.97 -15.61
N ALA A 297 2.41 8.52 -14.49
CA ALA A 297 3.22 9.74 -14.42
C ALA A 297 4.58 9.59 -15.15
N THR A 298 5.29 8.48 -14.92
CA THR A 298 6.54 8.17 -15.61
C THR A 298 6.29 7.91 -17.09
N THR A 299 5.20 7.23 -17.44
CA THR A 299 4.83 7.02 -18.85
C THR A 299 4.60 8.35 -19.56
N GLU A 300 3.91 9.30 -18.92
CA GLU A 300 3.70 10.65 -19.46
C GLU A 300 5.03 11.39 -19.63
N ALA A 301 5.91 11.36 -18.63
CA ALA A 301 7.24 11.96 -18.71
C ALA A 301 8.10 11.36 -19.84
N CYS A 302 8.11 10.03 -20.00
CA CYS A 302 8.76 9.35 -21.13
C CYS A 302 8.16 9.81 -22.47
N THR A 303 6.84 9.94 -22.56
CA THR A 303 6.15 10.38 -23.79
C THR A 303 6.56 11.80 -24.16
N ILE A 304 6.60 12.72 -23.19
CA ILE A 304 7.05 14.10 -23.37
C ILE A 304 8.49 14.14 -23.90
N LEU A 305 9.39 13.33 -23.35
CA LEU A 305 10.79 13.25 -23.81
C LEU A 305 10.90 12.76 -25.26
N LEU A 306 10.18 11.69 -25.62
CA LEU A 306 10.18 11.13 -26.98
C LEU A 306 9.59 12.12 -27.99
N GLU A 307 8.47 12.75 -27.66
CA GLU A 307 7.85 13.76 -28.53
C GLU A 307 8.72 15.00 -28.72
N GLU A 308 9.39 15.46 -27.66
CA GLU A 308 10.30 16.59 -27.76
C GLU A 308 11.53 16.23 -28.61
N ASN A 309 12.06 15.01 -28.46
CA ASN A 309 13.15 14.52 -29.32
C ASN A 309 12.76 14.56 -30.81
N ASP A 310 11.56 14.08 -31.14
CA ASP A 310 11.04 14.11 -32.50
C ASP A 310 10.88 15.53 -33.05
N LYS A 311 10.45 16.49 -32.22
CA LYS A 311 10.38 17.92 -32.58
C LYS A 311 11.78 18.51 -32.81
N LEU A 312 12.74 18.23 -31.92
CA LEU A 312 14.10 18.78 -32.00
C LEU A 312 14.91 18.20 -33.17
N LYS A 313 14.69 16.91 -33.51
CA LYS A 313 15.24 16.26 -34.71
C LYS A 313 14.54 16.66 -36.01
N GLY A 314 13.46 17.44 -35.93
CA GLY A 314 12.70 17.92 -37.08
C GLY A 314 11.87 16.84 -37.77
N LYS A 315 11.54 15.74 -37.09
CA LYS A 315 10.64 14.70 -37.60
C LYS A 315 9.17 15.18 -37.63
N VAL A 316 8.84 16.15 -36.78
CA VAL A 316 7.51 16.78 -36.71
C VAL A 316 7.61 18.26 -37.04
N ALA A 317 6.74 18.75 -37.94
CA ALA A 317 6.68 20.18 -38.26
C ALA A 317 6.15 20.97 -37.06
N ARG A 318 6.80 22.10 -36.70
CA ARG A 318 6.35 22.98 -35.61
C ARG A 318 4.96 23.60 -35.86
N ALA A 319 4.62 23.82 -37.12
CA ALA A 319 3.33 24.34 -37.59
C ALA A 319 3.11 23.96 -39.07
N PRO A 320 1.86 23.94 -39.57
CA PRO A 320 1.59 23.75 -41.00
C PRO A 320 2.32 24.81 -41.83
N GLY A 321 3.21 24.38 -42.74
CA GLY A 321 3.93 25.26 -43.66
C GLY A 321 5.24 25.88 -43.15
N GLN A 322 5.71 25.53 -41.94
CA GLN A 322 7.06 25.91 -41.49
C GLN A 322 8.08 24.80 -41.75
N ALA A 323 9.28 25.18 -42.20
CA ALA A 323 10.39 24.26 -42.33
C ALA A 323 10.81 23.71 -40.96
N ALA A 324 10.99 22.39 -40.86
CA ALA A 324 11.50 21.77 -39.65
C ALA A 324 12.97 22.20 -39.43
N ASN A 325 13.23 22.99 -38.39
CA ASN A 325 14.58 23.38 -38.03
C ASN A 325 15.20 22.27 -37.18
N ARG A 326 15.99 21.39 -37.82
CA ARG A 326 16.68 20.29 -37.16
C ARG A 326 17.88 20.81 -36.39
N LEU A 327 17.92 20.52 -35.09
CA LEU A 327 19.08 20.78 -34.24
C LEU A 327 20.17 19.72 -34.44
N THR A 328 21.39 20.04 -34.02
CA THR A 328 22.46 19.04 -33.95
C THR A 328 22.21 18.05 -32.80
N ASP A 329 22.75 16.83 -32.92
CA ASP A 329 22.53 15.80 -31.90
C ASP A 329 23.02 16.24 -30.51
N VAL A 330 24.09 17.03 -30.43
CA VAL A 330 24.60 17.61 -29.17
C VAL A 330 23.58 18.57 -28.54
N GLU A 331 23.00 19.47 -29.34
CA GLU A 331 22.00 20.42 -28.85
C GLU A 331 20.70 19.73 -28.44
N VAL A 332 20.29 18.68 -29.17
CA VAL A 332 19.14 17.83 -28.81
C VAL A 332 19.38 17.20 -27.44
N GLN A 333 20.53 16.58 -27.23
CA GLN A 333 20.87 15.92 -25.97
C GLN A 333 20.93 16.88 -24.79
N THR A 334 21.52 18.07 -24.96
CA THR A 334 21.52 19.10 -23.90
C THR A 334 20.09 19.51 -23.52
N LYS A 335 19.22 19.76 -24.52
CA LYS A 335 17.83 20.16 -24.27
C LYS A 335 17.01 19.05 -23.63
N LEU A 336 17.19 17.80 -24.05
CA LEU A 336 16.52 16.66 -23.44
C LEU A 336 17.01 16.44 -22.00
N GLY A 337 18.29 16.65 -21.71
CA GLY A 337 18.83 16.60 -20.35
C GLY A 337 18.24 17.67 -19.42
N GLU A 338 18.10 18.90 -19.92
CA GLU A 338 17.41 19.99 -19.22
C GLU A 338 15.93 19.65 -18.97
N LEU A 339 15.22 19.16 -19.99
CA LEU A 339 13.82 18.76 -19.88
C LEU A 339 13.63 17.60 -18.90
N ARG A 340 14.47 16.57 -18.96
CA ARG A 340 14.44 15.44 -18.02
C ARG A 340 14.65 15.93 -16.58
N THR A 341 15.58 16.85 -16.37
CA THR A 341 15.80 17.46 -15.04
C THR A 341 14.57 18.23 -14.57
N ALA A 342 13.93 19.00 -15.46
CA ALA A 342 12.71 19.73 -15.15
C ALA A 342 11.51 18.81 -14.85
N LEU A 343 11.37 17.69 -15.57
CA LEU A 343 10.33 16.68 -15.31
C LEU A 343 10.53 16.03 -13.93
N LYS A 344 11.77 15.69 -13.57
CA LYS A 344 12.11 15.10 -12.27
C LYS A 344 11.98 16.06 -11.08
N ALA A 345 11.86 17.36 -11.34
CA ALA A 345 11.66 18.37 -10.30
C ALA A 345 10.20 18.39 -9.77
N LYS A 346 9.27 17.77 -10.49
CA LYS A 346 7.88 17.56 -10.06
C LYS A 346 7.66 16.11 -9.62
N GLN A 347 6.45 15.78 -9.17
CA GLN A 347 6.03 14.39 -9.03
C GLN A 347 6.05 13.72 -10.42
N TRP A 348 6.93 12.72 -10.62
CA TRP A 348 7.15 12.08 -11.92
C TRP A 348 6.91 10.56 -11.90
N TYR A 349 6.51 10.02 -10.76
CA TYR A 349 6.12 8.62 -10.55
C TYR A 349 4.93 8.54 -9.61
N SER A 350 4.38 7.34 -9.42
CA SER A 350 3.20 7.15 -8.56
C SER A 350 3.38 7.75 -7.16
N PRO A 351 2.42 8.55 -6.65
CA PRO A 351 2.49 9.16 -5.31
C PRO A 351 2.43 8.14 -4.18
N LEU A 352 1.93 6.91 -4.42
CA LEU A 352 2.01 5.84 -3.43
C LEU A 352 3.46 5.47 -3.07
N LEU A 353 4.44 5.85 -3.90
CA LEU A 353 5.85 5.61 -3.66
C LEU A 353 6.53 6.76 -2.90
N THR A 354 5.85 7.90 -2.69
CA THR A 354 6.40 9.09 -1.98
C THR A 354 5.86 9.27 -0.58
N ILE A 355 4.93 8.42 -0.15
CA ILE A 355 4.31 8.50 1.16
C ILE A 355 5.29 8.11 2.28
N THR A 356 5.37 8.97 3.29
CA THR A 356 6.29 8.77 4.41
C THR A 356 5.70 7.82 5.45
N GLY A 357 6.44 6.78 5.79
CA GLY A 357 6.03 5.81 6.82
C GLY A 357 5.06 4.74 6.35
N PHE A 358 4.80 4.64 5.04
CA PHE A 358 4.16 3.48 4.44
C PHE A 358 5.20 2.36 4.32
N GLY A 359 4.85 1.15 4.77
CA GLY A 359 5.81 0.05 4.90
C GLY A 359 6.26 -0.59 3.59
N GLY A 360 5.72 -0.16 2.44
CA GLY A 360 5.99 -0.76 1.14
C GLY A 360 4.76 -1.39 0.49
N LEU A 361 4.93 -1.96 -0.70
CA LEU A 361 3.82 -2.48 -1.50
C LEU A 361 3.16 -3.73 -0.91
N GLU A 362 3.78 -4.41 0.04
CA GLU A 362 3.17 -5.49 0.84
C GLU A 362 1.95 -5.00 1.64
N HIS A 363 1.87 -3.70 1.92
CA HIS A 363 0.72 -3.06 2.58
C HIS A 363 -0.39 -2.65 1.61
N THR A 364 -0.32 -3.09 0.34
CA THR A 364 -1.43 -2.97 -0.60
C THR A 364 -2.37 -4.17 -0.43
N ALA A 365 -3.37 -4.03 0.43
CA ALA A 365 -4.26 -5.12 0.77
C ALA A 365 -5.39 -5.25 -0.26
N LEU A 366 -5.42 -6.41 -0.90
CA LEU A 366 -6.35 -6.72 -1.98
C LEU A 366 -7.76 -6.98 -1.43
N ASP A 367 -8.78 -6.45 -2.10
CA ASP A 367 -10.17 -6.88 -1.86
C ASP A 367 -10.35 -8.34 -2.32
N ILE A 368 -10.21 -9.25 -1.36
CA ILE A 368 -10.30 -10.69 -1.60
C ILE A 368 -11.67 -11.11 -2.10
N LEU A 369 -12.74 -10.39 -1.74
CA LEU A 369 -14.09 -10.70 -2.24
C LEU A 369 -14.19 -10.37 -3.71
N HIS A 370 -13.65 -9.24 -4.14
CA HIS A 370 -13.58 -8.87 -5.55
C HIS A 370 -12.78 -9.90 -6.35
N VAL A 371 -11.62 -10.33 -5.84
CA VAL A 371 -10.75 -11.30 -6.54
C VAL A 371 -11.34 -12.70 -6.58
N ALA A 372 -11.90 -13.20 -5.48
CA ALA A 372 -12.54 -14.50 -5.46
C ALA A 372 -13.78 -14.52 -6.37
N SER A 373 -14.59 -13.47 -6.34
CA SER A 373 -15.82 -13.38 -7.14
C SER A 373 -15.53 -13.18 -8.62
N LEU A 374 -14.69 -12.20 -9.00
CA LEU A 374 -14.41 -11.90 -10.40
C LEU A 374 -13.30 -12.76 -11.03
N GLY A 375 -12.50 -13.43 -10.21
CA GLY A 375 -11.55 -14.46 -10.64
C GLY A 375 -12.24 -15.83 -10.66
N PRO A 376 -11.91 -16.75 -9.72
CA PRO A 376 -12.42 -18.13 -9.74
C PRO A 376 -13.93 -18.25 -9.96
N GLY A 377 -14.75 -17.43 -9.27
CA GLY A 377 -16.21 -17.48 -9.42
C GLY A 377 -16.68 -17.21 -10.85
N LYS A 378 -16.14 -16.17 -11.50
CA LYS A 378 -16.48 -15.81 -12.88
C LYS A 378 -15.95 -16.84 -13.89
N TYR A 379 -14.75 -17.37 -13.67
CA TYR A 379 -14.20 -18.43 -14.52
C TYR A 379 -15.01 -19.73 -14.41
N LEU A 380 -15.39 -20.15 -13.20
CA LEU A 380 -16.25 -21.32 -13.00
C LEU A 380 -17.63 -21.12 -13.62
N ALA A 381 -18.23 -19.93 -13.50
CA ALA A 381 -19.48 -19.62 -14.18
C ALA A 381 -19.35 -19.71 -15.71
N ALA A 382 -18.28 -19.15 -16.29
CA ALA A 382 -18.02 -19.24 -17.72
C ALA A 382 -17.80 -20.70 -18.18
N LEU A 383 -16.99 -21.46 -17.45
CA LEU A 383 -16.73 -22.88 -17.70
C LEU A 383 -17.99 -23.73 -17.60
N THR A 384 -18.93 -23.38 -16.71
CA THR A 384 -20.21 -24.10 -16.59
C THR A 384 -20.98 -24.10 -17.92
N VAL A 385 -20.92 -23.00 -18.69
CA VAL A 385 -21.53 -22.94 -20.04
C VAL A 385 -20.84 -23.88 -21.02
N ASP A 386 -19.51 -23.97 -20.93
CA ASP A 386 -18.72 -24.74 -21.88
C ASP A 386 -18.73 -26.24 -21.56
N ILE A 387 -18.95 -26.61 -20.29
CA ILE A 387 -19.04 -27.99 -19.81
C ILE A 387 -20.45 -28.56 -19.97
N LEU A 388 -21.50 -27.77 -19.69
CA LEU A 388 -22.88 -28.26 -19.69
C LEU A 388 -23.56 -28.04 -21.03
N GLY A 389 -24.11 -29.11 -21.61
CA GLY A 389 -24.99 -29.01 -22.78
C GLY A 389 -26.34 -28.33 -22.47
N PRO A 390 -27.14 -27.98 -23.50
CA PRO A 390 -28.38 -27.20 -23.33
C PRO A 390 -29.38 -27.80 -22.33
N ALA A 391 -29.55 -29.13 -22.33
CA ALA A 391 -30.45 -29.82 -21.41
C ALA A 391 -29.97 -29.75 -19.95
N ALA A 392 -28.66 -29.89 -19.71
CA ALA A 392 -28.09 -29.79 -18.37
C ALA A 392 -28.14 -28.36 -17.83
N LEU A 393 -27.99 -27.35 -18.69
CA LEU A 393 -28.19 -25.95 -18.33
C LEU A 393 -29.65 -25.66 -17.96
N ASP A 394 -30.63 -26.25 -18.65
CA ASP A 394 -32.05 -26.09 -18.27
C ASP A 394 -32.36 -26.80 -16.94
N GLN A 395 -31.77 -27.97 -16.67
CA GLN A 395 -31.87 -28.61 -15.36
C GLN A 395 -31.25 -27.74 -14.25
N LEU A 396 -30.07 -27.15 -14.50
CA LEU A 396 -29.44 -26.22 -13.57
C LEU A 396 -30.33 -25.00 -13.31
N ARG A 397 -30.99 -24.47 -14.35
CA ARG A 397 -31.95 -23.37 -14.25
C ARG A 397 -33.08 -23.71 -13.27
N VAL A 398 -33.76 -24.84 -13.51
CA VAL A 398 -34.89 -25.28 -12.69
C VAL A 398 -34.45 -25.48 -11.23
N ARG A 399 -33.26 -26.04 -11.01
CA ARG A 399 -32.72 -26.23 -9.66
C ARG A 399 -32.44 -24.89 -8.98
N LEU A 400 -31.78 -23.96 -9.65
CA LEU A 400 -31.51 -22.63 -9.11
C LEU A 400 -32.81 -21.87 -8.78
N GLU A 401 -33.86 -22.01 -9.61
CA GLU A 401 -35.20 -21.43 -9.36
C GLU A 401 -35.93 -22.10 -8.17
N SER A 402 -35.61 -23.36 -7.87
CA SER A 402 -36.22 -24.10 -6.75
C SER A 402 -35.57 -23.87 -5.38
N LEU A 403 -34.38 -23.25 -5.36
CA LEU A 403 -33.65 -23.00 -4.12
C LEU A 403 -34.26 -21.83 -3.35
N SER A 404 -34.27 -21.93 -2.02
CA SER A 404 -34.64 -20.82 -1.15
C SER A 404 -33.61 -19.69 -1.24
N THR A 405 -34.07 -18.47 -1.50
CA THR A 405 -33.24 -17.26 -1.54
C THR A 405 -33.29 -16.45 -0.24
N THR A 406 -33.95 -16.94 0.81
CA THR A 406 -34.18 -16.18 2.06
C THR A 406 -32.89 -15.73 2.75
N ALA A 407 -31.77 -16.44 2.54
CA ALA A 407 -30.46 -16.11 3.11
C ALA A 407 -29.54 -15.34 2.13
N ILE A 408 -30.01 -15.01 0.93
CA ILE A 408 -29.23 -14.25 -0.08
C ILE A 408 -29.66 -12.80 0.01
N THR A 409 -28.70 -11.92 0.33
CA THR A 409 -28.93 -10.48 0.44
C THR A 409 -29.53 -9.93 -0.87
N ASP A 410 -30.59 -9.12 -0.76
CA ASP A 410 -31.23 -8.39 -1.87
C ASP A 410 -31.92 -9.25 -2.96
N SER A 411 -32.52 -10.40 -2.61
CA SER A 411 -33.27 -11.22 -3.60
C SER A 411 -34.54 -11.87 -3.03
N GLU A 412 -35.72 -11.34 -3.42
CA GLU A 412 -37.00 -12.04 -3.22
C GLU A 412 -37.11 -13.32 -4.07
N ALA A 413 -36.45 -13.33 -5.25
CA ALA A 413 -36.31 -14.49 -6.12
C ALA A 413 -35.05 -14.37 -6.99
N TYR A 414 -34.40 -15.51 -7.28
CA TYR A 414 -33.20 -15.55 -8.12
C TYR A 414 -33.56 -15.74 -9.61
N PRO A 415 -33.21 -14.79 -10.51
CA PRO A 415 -33.60 -14.85 -11.92
C PRO A 415 -32.71 -15.81 -12.74
N ALA A 416 -32.77 -17.12 -12.43
CA ALA A 416 -31.83 -18.11 -12.96
C ALA A 416 -31.79 -18.16 -14.50
N ALA A 417 -32.95 -18.07 -15.16
CA ALA A 417 -33.03 -18.04 -16.62
C ALA A 417 -32.19 -16.92 -17.24
N ALA A 418 -32.23 -15.72 -16.67
CA ALA A 418 -31.45 -14.58 -17.14
C ALA A 418 -29.97 -14.72 -16.79
N MET A 419 -29.66 -15.26 -15.61
CA MET A 419 -28.27 -15.45 -15.15
C MET A 419 -27.55 -16.52 -15.98
N ILE A 420 -28.20 -17.65 -16.26
CA ILE A 420 -27.63 -18.74 -17.07
C ILE A 420 -27.28 -18.27 -18.48
N ARG A 421 -28.14 -17.47 -19.11
CA ARG A 421 -27.87 -16.87 -20.44
C ARG A 421 -26.66 -15.94 -20.43
N ARG A 422 -26.27 -15.44 -19.26
CA ARG A 422 -25.26 -14.39 -19.09
C ARG A 422 -24.06 -14.83 -18.25
N LEU A 423 -23.86 -16.13 -18.01
CA LEU A 423 -22.79 -16.65 -17.12
C LEU A 423 -21.40 -16.10 -17.46
N LYS A 424 -21.09 -15.85 -18.74
CA LYS A 424 -19.80 -15.28 -19.19
C LYS A 424 -19.64 -13.77 -18.89
N THR A 425 -20.73 -13.08 -18.56
CA THR A 425 -20.81 -11.60 -18.43
C THR A 425 -21.35 -11.14 -17.09
N LEU A 426 -21.41 -12.03 -16.09
CA LEU A 426 -21.91 -11.69 -14.77
C LEU A 426 -21.04 -10.62 -14.12
N ASN A 427 -21.69 -9.70 -13.41
CA ASN A 427 -21.03 -8.74 -12.53
C ASN A 427 -20.77 -9.34 -11.13
N GLY A 428 -20.01 -8.66 -10.28
CA GLY A 428 -19.61 -9.19 -8.97
C GLY A 428 -20.78 -9.57 -8.06
N LYS A 429 -21.86 -8.77 -8.03
CA LYS A 429 -23.07 -9.07 -7.25
C LYS A 429 -23.74 -10.37 -7.73
N GLN A 430 -23.85 -10.54 -9.05
CA GLN A 430 -24.46 -11.72 -9.66
C GLN A 430 -23.60 -12.98 -9.44
N VAL A 431 -22.27 -12.86 -9.56
CA VAL A 431 -21.38 -13.99 -9.27
C VAL A 431 -21.44 -14.39 -7.79
N LYS A 432 -21.49 -13.41 -6.87
CA LYS A 432 -21.65 -13.69 -5.43
C LYS A 432 -22.93 -14.49 -5.15
N ALA A 433 -24.07 -14.06 -5.68
CA ALA A 433 -25.34 -14.77 -5.51
C ALA A 433 -25.30 -16.17 -6.14
N LEU A 434 -24.76 -16.28 -7.36
CA LEU A 434 -24.58 -17.57 -8.03
C LEU A 434 -23.70 -18.51 -7.20
N ALA A 435 -22.56 -18.04 -6.68
CA ALA A 435 -21.62 -18.84 -5.90
C ALA A 435 -22.23 -19.38 -4.59
N GLN A 436 -23.20 -18.65 -4.00
CA GLN A 436 -23.94 -19.12 -2.82
C GLN A 436 -24.96 -20.21 -3.16
N LEU A 437 -25.53 -20.19 -4.37
CA LEU A 437 -26.55 -21.15 -4.80
C LEU A 437 -25.97 -22.42 -5.47
N MET A 438 -24.87 -22.26 -6.20
CA MET A 438 -24.27 -23.32 -7.02
C MET A 438 -23.98 -24.62 -6.27
N PRO A 439 -23.43 -24.62 -5.03
CA PRO A 439 -23.18 -25.85 -4.28
C PRO A 439 -24.46 -26.69 -4.10
N PHE A 440 -25.61 -26.05 -3.86
CA PHE A 440 -26.88 -26.75 -3.66
C PHE A 440 -27.53 -27.18 -4.97
N ALA A 441 -27.41 -26.36 -6.02
CA ALA A 441 -27.95 -26.69 -7.34
C ALA A 441 -27.18 -27.84 -8.01
N LEU A 442 -25.88 -27.96 -7.72
CA LEU A 442 -25.01 -29.01 -8.24
C LEU A 442 -24.87 -30.24 -7.32
N ALA A 443 -25.32 -30.17 -6.07
CA ALA A 443 -25.20 -31.28 -5.10
C ALA A 443 -25.63 -32.67 -5.64
N PRO A 444 -26.70 -32.82 -6.45
CA PRO A 444 -27.08 -34.12 -7.03
C PRO A 444 -26.06 -34.71 -8.02
N HIS A 445 -25.02 -33.98 -8.41
CA HIS A 445 -23.97 -34.43 -9.33
C HIS A 445 -22.61 -34.68 -8.64
N CYS A 446 -22.49 -34.35 -7.35
CA CYS A 446 -21.26 -34.53 -6.58
C CYS A 446 -21.30 -35.75 -5.64
N GLY A 447 -22.40 -36.50 -5.63
CA GLY A 447 -22.65 -37.63 -4.71
C GLY A 447 -22.24 -39.02 -5.22
N ASP A 448 -21.75 -39.14 -6.45
CA ASP A 448 -21.31 -40.42 -7.05
C ASP A 448 -19.79 -40.46 -7.33
N VAL A 449 -18.98 -39.93 -6.40
CA VAL A 449 -17.52 -40.13 -6.37
C VAL A 449 -17.12 -40.77 -5.06
#